data_AF-A0A8H4ASH2-F1
#
_entry.id   AF-A0A8H4ASH2-F1
#
_cell.length_a   1.000
_cell.length_b   1.000
_cell.length_c   1.000
_cell.angle_alpha   90.00
_cell.angle_beta   90.00
_cell.angle_gamma   90.00
#
_symmetry.space_group_name_H-M   'P 1'
#
loop_
_entity.id
_entity.type
_entity.pdbx_description
1 polymer ?
#
loop_
_entity_poly.entity_id
_entity_poly.type
_entity_poly.pdbx_seq_one_letter_code
_entity_poly.pdbx_strand_id
1 'polypeptide(L)'
;MLCIKHSINLCFKVRAKGQKTIEEAFQEMANASAKKRQRTMLNRLLDMTDSISFMYMSSNKNVMYLGEVIATLKESLNIPISQNEIVEHLEHLSKIAPDWCTISYSLDQKKLMKINHSFPVKNVLALIEIELVRTAPKSAGQSQPPQ
;
A
#
# COMPACT_ATOMS: atom_id res chain seq x y z
N MET A 1 -54.47 25.02 -3.78
CA MET A 1 -53.09 25.12 -4.32
C MET A 1 -51.98 24.81 -3.29
N LEU A 2 -52.27 24.15 -2.16
CA LEU A 2 -51.27 23.79 -1.13
C LEU A 2 -50.74 22.35 -1.27
N CYS A 3 -51.58 21.41 -1.73
CA CYS A 3 -51.24 19.99 -1.78
C CYS A 3 -50.14 19.65 -2.80
N ILE A 4 -50.06 20.39 -3.92
CA ILE A 4 -49.06 20.14 -4.98
C ILE A 4 -47.64 20.50 -4.49
N LYS A 5 -47.49 21.58 -3.70
CA LYS A 5 -46.19 21.99 -3.15
C LYS A 5 -45.63 21.00 -2.13
N HIS A 6 -46.50 20.35 -1.35
CA HIS A 6 -46.09 19.37 -0.33
C HIS A 6 -45.58 18.07 -0.97
N SER A 7 -46.27 17.57 -2.01
CA SER A 7 -45.87 16.37 -2.74
C SER A 7 -44.54 16.55 -3.50
N ILE A 8 -44.29 17.74 -4.07
CA ILE A 8 -43.02 18.06 -4.73
C ILE A 8 -41.86 18.09 -3.71
N ASN A 9 -42.06 18.70 -2.53
CA ASN A 9 -41.03 18.77 -1.48
C ASN A 9 -40.61 17.38 -0.96
N LEU A 10 -41.57 16.46 -0.84
CA LEU A 10 -41.31 15.09 -0.40
C LEU A 10 -40.51 14.30 -1.45
N CYS A 11 -40.88 14.39 -2.73
CA CYS A 11 -40.14 13.75 -3.83
C CYS A 11 -38.69 14.23 -3.94
N PHE A 12 -38.43 15.53 -3.76
CA PHE A 12 -37.07 16.08 -3.76
C PHE A 12 -36.25 15.57 -2.57
N LYS A 13 -36.82 15.49 -1.36
CA LYS A 13 -36.14 14.96 -0.18
C LYS A 13 -35.82 13.47 -0.31
N VAL A 14 -36.71 12.67 -0.89
CA VAL A 14 -36.47 11.24 -1.12
C VAL A 14 -35.35 11.02 -2.15
N ARG A 15 -35.34 11.77 -3.26
CA ARG A 15 -34.23 11.72 -4.25
C ARG A 15 -32.90 12.18 -3.67
N ALA A 16 -32.89 13.29 -2.91
CA ALA A 16 -31.68 13.81 -2.32
C ALA A 16 -31.10 12.87 -1.24
N LYS A 17 -31.95 12.20 -0.45
CA LYS A 17 -31.51 11.15 0.48
C LYS A 17 -30.96 9.94 -0.27
N GLY A 18 -31.67 9.46 -1.31
CA GLY A 18 -31.20 8.33 -2.13
C GLY A 18 -29.85 8.60 -2.81
N GLN A 19 -29.63 9.81 -3.33
CA GLN A 19 -28.35 10.19 -3.93
C GLN A 19 -27.19 10.23 -2.93
N LYS A 20 -27.42 10.73 -1.71
CA LYS A 20 -26.39 10.74 -0.67
C LYS A 20 -25.98 9.33 -0.24
N THR A 21 -26.94 8.43 -0.07
CA THR A 21 -26.66 7.04 0.31
C THR A 21 -25.93 6.26 -0.79
N ILE A 22 -26.21 6.56 -2.06
CA ILE A 22 -25.50 5.97 -3.20
C ILE A 22 -24.05 6.48 -3.26
N GLU A 23 -23.84 7.80 -3.13
CA GLU A 23 -22.50 8.39 -3.13
C GLU A 23 -21.63 7.86 -1.98
N GLU A 24 -22.21 7.78 -0.77
CA GLU A 24 -21.56 7.19 0.40
C GLU A 24 -21.18 5.72 0.16
N ALA A 25 -22.07 4.93 -0.45
CA ALA A 25 -21.78 3.53 -0.79
C ALA A 25 -20.69 3.38 -1.87
N PHE A 26 -20.68 4.25 -2.89
CA PHE A 26 -19.62 4.28 -3.89
C PHE A 26 -18.27 4.67 -3.27
N GLN A 27 -18.27 5.65 -2.38
CA GLN A 27 -17.07 6.09 -1.67
C GLN A 27 -16.53 5.00 -0.74
N GLU A 28 -17.42 4.30 -0.02
CA GLU A 28 -17.05 3.15 0.80
C GLU A 28 -16.49 1.99 -0.03
N MET A 29 -17.10 1.68 -1.18
CA MET A 29 -16.63 0.64 -2.09
C MET A 29 -15.27 0.99 -2.70
N ALA A 30 -15.09 2.25 -3.14
CA ALA A 30 -13.81 2.75 -3.63
C ALA A 30 -12.72 2.65 -2.55
N ASN A 31 -13.03 3.08 -1.33
CA ASN A 31 -12.12 2.99 -0.18
C ASN A 31 -11.76 1.53 0.17
N ALA A 32 -12.74 0.61 0.13
CA ALA A 32 -12.51 -0.81 0.38
C ALA A 32 -11.60 -1.43 -0.70
N SER A 33 -11.81 -1.07 -1.97
CA SER A 33 -10.98 -1.54 -3.09
C SER A 33 -9.53 -1.02 -2.99
N ALA A 34 -9.36 0.26 -2.62
CA ALA A 34 -8.06 0.88 -2.41
C ALA A 34 -7.31 0.21 -1.25
N LYS A 35 -7.99 -0.05 -0.13
CA LYS A 35 -7.42 -0.77 1.02
C LYS A 35 -7.02 -2.20 0.67
N LYS A 36 -7.87 -2.92 -0.08
CA LYS A 36 -7.54 -4.27 -0.56
C LYS A 36 -6.28 -4.26 -1.43
N ARG A 37 -6.18 -3.30 -2.36
CA ARG A 37 -4.99 -3.12 -3.21
C ARG A 37 -3.74 -2.82 -2.37
N GLN A 38 -3.84 -1.91 -1.41
CA GLN A 38 -2.73 -1.55 -0.53
C GLN A 38 -2.27 -2.74 0.32
N ARG A 39 -3.19 -3.56 0.82
CA ARG A 39 -2.84 -4.77 1.57
C ARG A 39 -2.13 -5.81 0.71
N THR A 40 -2.62 -6.06 -0.51
CA THR A 40 -1.94 -6.95 -1.45
C THR A 40 -0.53 -6.46 -1.76
N MET A 41 -0.35 -5.15 -1.91
CA MET A 41 0.94 -4.51 -2.15
C MET A 41 1.91 -4.71 -0.97
N LEU A 42 1.45 -4.49 0.28
CA LEU A 42 2.28 -4.71 1.47
C LEU A 42 2.62 -6.19 1.70
N ASN A 43 1.70 -7.11 1.42
CA ASN A 43 2.00 -8.54 1.47
C ASN A 43 3.10 -8.93 0.48
N ARG A 44 3.03 -8.44 -0.76
CA ARG A 44 4.09 -8.66 -1.76
C ARG A 44 5.42 -8.06 -1.32
N LEU A 45 5.38 -6.94 -0.60
CA LEU A 45 6.58 -6.28 -0.10
C LEU A 45 7.31 -7.12 0.95
N LEU A 46 6.59 -7.89 1.76
CA LEU A 46 7.20 -8.85 2.69
C LEU A 46 8.03 -9.90 1.92
N ASP A 47 7.44 -10.53 0.90
CA ASP A 47 8.13 -11.54 0.07
C ASP A 47 9.37 -10.96 -0.64
N MET A 48 9.26 -9.72 -1.12
CA MET A 48 10.38 -9.01 -1.76
C MET A 48 11.50 -8.70 -0.76
N THR A 49 11.16 -8.36 0.48
CA THR A 49 12.14 -7.94 1.51
C THR A 49 13.12 -9.07 1.82
N ASP A 50 12.62 -10.29 1.97
CA ASP A 50 13.47 -11.48 2.18
C ASP A 50 14.37 -11.75 0.96
N SER A 51 13.80 -11.62 -0.24
CA SER A 51 14.55 -11.80 -1.50
C SER A 51 15.67 -10.76 -1.66
N ILE A 52 15.40 -9.49 -1.31
CA ILE A 52 16.39 -8.40 -1.30
C ILE A 52 17.49 -8.70 -0.28
N SER A 53 17.12 -9.07 0.95
CA SER A 53 18.09 -9.40 1.99
C SER A 53 19.03 -10.52 1.55
N PHE A 54 18.47 -11.60 0.99
CA PHE A 54 19.25 -12.71 0.46
C PHE A 54 20.17 -12.29 -0.69
N MET A 55 19.69 -11.47 -1.63
CA MET A 55 20.47 -10.96 -2.76
C MET A 55 21.69 -10.13 -2.31
N TYR A 56 21.49 -9.22 -1.36
CA TYR A 56 22.58 -8.37 -0.86
C TYR A 56 23.57 -9.17 0.01
N MET A 57 23.09 -10.13 0.81
CA MET A 57 23.96 -11.01 1.59
C MET A 57 24.80 -11.94 0.71
N SER A 58 24.19 -12.57 -0.31
CA SER A 58 24.89 -13.50 -1.22
C SER A 58 25.92 -12.80 -2.11
N SER A 59 25.64 -11.58 -2.54
CA SER A 59 26.57 -10.77 -3.33
C SER A 59 27.68 -10.09 -2.51
N ASN A 60 27.55 -10.07 -1.18
CA ASN A 60 28.42 -9.33 -0.26
C ASN A 60 28.57 -7.84 -0.66
N LYS A 61 27.49 -7.24 -1.17
CA LYS A 61 27.43 -5.82 -1.54
C LYS A 61 26.46 -5.09 -0.63
N ASN A 62 26.69 -3.79 -0.45
CA ASN A 62 25.79 -2.90 0.29
C ASN A 62 25.07 -1.93 -0.64
N VAL A 63 25.51 -1.84 -1.89
CA VAL A 63 25.00 -0.93 -2.92
C VAL A 63 24.91 -1.68 -4.23
N MET A 64 23.77 -1.58 -4.91
CA MET A 64 23.58 -2.11 -6.26
C MET A 64 22.83 -1.10 -7.13
N TYR A 65 22.94 -1.28 -8.45
CA TYR A 65 22.05 -0.57 -9.37
C TYR A 65 20.62 -1.05 -9.19
N LEU A 66 19.67 -0.11 -9.15
CA LEU A 66 18.26 -0.47 -8.99
C LEU A 66 17.79 -1.37 -10.13
N GLY A 67 18.33 -1.20 -11.34
CA GLY A 67 18.05 -2.08 -12.48
C GLY A 67 18.49 -3.53 -12.27
N GLU A 68 19.63 -3.76 -11.60
CA GLU A 68 20.11 -5.10 -11.24
C GLU A 68 19.15 -5.74 -10.22
N VAL A 69 18.79 -4.99 -9.18
CA VAL A 69 17.83 -5.45 -8.16
C VAL A 69 16.48 -5.80 -8.77
N ILE A 70 15.94 -4.95 -9.66
CA ILE A 70 14.65 -5.19 -10.32
C ILE A 70 14.71 -6.44 -11.20
N ALA A 71 15.79 -6.64 -11.95
CA ALA A 71 15.95 -7.81 -12.81
C ALA A 71 15.96 -9.10 -11.98
N THR A 72 16.78 -9.15 -10.92
CA THR A 72 16.85 -10.31 -10.04
C THR A 72 15.55 -10.55 -9.29
N LEU A 73 14.87 -9.50 -8.83
CA LEU A 73 13.55 -9.64 -8.20
C LEU A 73 12.53 -10.23 -9.16
N LYS A 74 12.48 -9.74 -10.39
CA LYS A 74 11.57 -10.25 -11.42
C LYS A 74 11.81 -11.73 -11.74
N GLU A 75 13.05 -12.20 -11.67
CA GLU A 75 13.41 -13.61 -11.86
C GLU A 75 13.09 -14.46 -10.63
N SER A 76 13.27 -13.92 -9.42
CA SER A 76 13.05 -14.64 -8.16
C SER A 76 11.57 -14.78 -7.77
N LEU A 77 10.72 -13.83 -8.20
CA LEU A 77 9.31 -13.82 -7.88
C LEU A 77 8.55 -14.72 -8.85
N ASN A 78 7.93 -15.79 -8.34
CA ASN A 78 7.06 -16.69 -9.11
C ASN A 78 5.70 -16.07 -9.51
N ILE A 79 5.57 -14.74 -9.43
CA ILE A 79 4.32 -14.01 -9.64
C ILE A 79 4.50 -13.04 -10.80
N PRO A 80 3.54 -12.95 -11.73
CA PRO A 80 3.55 -11.92 -12.76
C PRO A 80 3.53 -10.52 -12.14
N ILE A 81 4.66 -9.82 -12.23
CA ILE A 81 4.81 -8.44 -11.75
C ILE A 81 5.56 -7.61 -12.78
N SER A 82 5.11 -6.37 -12.99
CA SER A 82 5.77 -5.45 -13.91
C SER A 82 7.01 -4.80 -13.28
N GLN A 83 7.98 -4.37 -14.10
CA GLN A 83 9.16 -3.66 -13.59
C GLN A 83 8.78 -2.36 -12.86
N ASN A 84 7.80 -1.61 -13.38
CA ASN A 84 7.31 -0.39 -12.74
C ASN A 84 6.70 -0.68 -11.37
N GLU A 85 5.94 -1.78 -11.27
CA GLU A 85 5.37 -2.19 -9.99
C GLU A 85 6.47 -2.54 -8.98
N ILE A 86 7.54 -3.25 -9.38
CA ILE A 86 8.70 -3.49 -8.50
C ILE A 86 9.31 -2.16 -8.05
N VAL A 87 9.51 -1.19 -8.95
CA VAL A 87 10.05 0.14 -8.60
C VAL A 87 9.19 0.81 -7.52
N GLU A 88 7.86 0.83 -7.70
CA GLU A 88 6.94 1.41 -6.71
C GLU A 88 7.06 0.73 -5.34
N HIS A 89 7.20 -0.60 -5.32
CA HIS A 89 7.38 -1.36 -4.08
C HIS A 89 8.70 -1.01 -3.39
N LEU A 90 9.81 -0.93 -4.13
CA LEU A 90 11.12 -0.55 -3.60
C LEU A 90 11.15 0.89 -3.09
N GLU A 91 10.50 1.81 -3.80
CA GLU A 91 10.35 3.20 -3.35
C GLU A 91 9.52 3.28 -2.06
N HIS A 92 8.45 2.49 -1.94
CA HIS A 92 7.68 2.40 -0.69
C HIS A 92 8.51 1.80 0.45
N LEU A 93 9.29 0.75 0.18
CA LEU A 93 10.18 0.12 1.16
C LEU A 93 11.15 1.12 1.77
N SER A 94 11.76 1.97 0.94
CA SER A 94 12.67 3.02 1.39
C SER A 94 12.00 4.09 2.27
N LYS A 95 10.67 4.22 2.19
CA LYS A 95 9.89 5.12 3.05
C LYS A 95 9.50 4.46 4.37
N ILE A 96 9.24 3.14 4.35
CA ILE A 96 8.87 2.36 5.54
C ILE A 96 10.09 2.12 6.43
N ALA A 97 11.22 1.74 5.83
CA ALA A 97 12.45 1.40 6.56
C ALA A 97 13.66 2.16 5.99
N PRO A 98 13.72 3.49 6.14
CA PRO A 98 14.82 4.32 5.64
C PRO A 98 16.18 3.97 6.27
N ASP A 99 16.18 3.46 7.51
CA ASP A 99 17.40 3.04 8.20
C ASP A 99 18.00 1.73 7.64
N TRP A 100 17.18 0.96 6.93
CA TRP A 100 17.60 -0.28 6.28
C TRP A 100 17.87 -0.08 4.79
N CYS A 101 17.00 0.64 4.08
CA CYS A 101 17.06 0.79 2.63
C CYS A 101 16.91 2.25 2.20
N THR A 102 17.81 2.72 1.34
CA THR A 102 17.70 4.02 0.68
C THR A 102 17.89 3.92 -0.83
N ILE A 103 17.16 4.74 -1.57
CA ILE A 103 17.34 4.91 -3.01
C ILE A 103 18.04 6.24 -3.25
N SER A 104 19.14 6.20 -4.01
CA SER A 104 19.96 7.37 -4.33
C SER A 104 20.33 7.36 -5.81
N TYR A 105 21.00 8.40 -6.27
CA TYR A 105 21.52 8.47 -7.63
C TYR A 105 23.05 8.39 -7.61
N SER A 106 23.62 7.68 -8.56
CA SER A 106 25.04 7.71 -8.86
C SER A 106 25.44 9.02 -9.56
N LEU A 107 26.75 9.22 -9.74
CA LEU A 107 27.28 10.38 -10.47
C LEU A 107 26.79 10.42 -11.94
N ASP A 108 26.56 9.26 -12.55
CA ASP A 108 26.00 9.11 -13.89
C ASP A 108 24.46 9.08 -13.91
N GLN A 109 23.80 9.60 -12.86
CA GLN A 109 22.34 9.73 -12.75
C GLN A 109 21.56 8.40 -12.82
N LYS A 110 22.21 7.27 -12.53
CA LYS A 110 21.54 5.97 -12.42
C LYS A 110 21.03 5.77 -11.00
N LYS A 111 19.83 5.22 -10.86
CA LYS A 111 19.26 4.87 -9.55
C LYS A 111 20.07 3.72 -8.92
N LEU A 112 20.48 3.94 -7.68
CA LEU A 112 21.15 2.98 -6.82
C LEU A 112 20.26 2.67 -5.62
N MET A 113 20.28 1.42 -5.18
CA MET A 113 19.68 1.00 -3.93
C MET A 113 20.81 0.64 -2.96
N LYS A 114 20.71 1.15 -1.73
CA LYS A 114 21.67 0.90 -0.65
C LYS A 114 20.98 0.18 0.49
N ILE A 115 21.59 -0.87 0.99
CA ILE A 115 21.13 -1.64 2.15
C ILE A 115 22.12 -1.50 3.31
N ASN A 116 21.59 -1.33 4.51
CA ASN A 116 22.34 -1.38 5.75
C ASN A 116 22.22 -2.76 6.42
N HIS A 117 23.26 -3.59 6.28
CA HIS A 117 23.29 -4.93 6.89
C HIS A 117 23.32 -4.93 8.42
N SER A 118 23.70 -3.82 9.04
CA SER A 118 23.68 -3.73 10.51
C SER A 118 22.26 -3.62 11.05
N PHE A 119 21.28 -3.27 10.21
CA PHE A 119 19.88 -3.19 10.59
C PHE A 119 19.19 -4.54 10.32
N PRO A 120 18.68 -5.24 11.35
CA PRO A 120 18.13 -6.57 11.18
C PRO A 120 16.89 -6.59 10.28
N VAL A 121 16.86 -7.49 9.28
CA VAL A 121 15.71 -7.65 8.38
C VAL A 121 14.40 -7.95 9.12
N LYS A 122 14.46 -8.65 10.26
CA LYS A 122 13.30 -8.93 11.12
C LYS A 122 12.60 -7.65 11.58
N ASN A 123 13.35 -6.57 11.82
CA ASN A 123 12.79 -5.28 12.21
C ASN A 123 12.09 -4.62 11.02
N VAL A 124 12.62 -4.80 9.81
CA VAL A 124 12.02 -4.30 8.57
C VAL A 124 10.67 -4.99 8.33
N LEU A 125 10.63 -6.31 8.45
CA LEU A 125 9.39 -7.09 8.33
C LEU A 125 8.34 -6.62 9.35
N ALA A 126 8.74 -6.40 10.60
CA ALA A 126 7.84 -5.87 11.63
C ALA A 126 7.31 -4.46 11.28
N LEU A 127 8.13 -3.57 10.69
CA LEU A 127 7.66 -2.25 10.23
C LEU A 127 6.63 -2.37 9.10
N ILE A 128 6.84 -3.30 8.17
CA ILE A 128 5.88 -3.58 7.09
C ILE A 128 4.57 -4.14 7.66
N GLU A 129 4.65 -5.06 8.64
CA GLU A 129 3.48 -5.62 9.34
C GLU A 129 2.69 -4.53 10.09
N ILE A 130 3.37 -3.59 10.75
CA ILE A 130 2.73 -2.45 11.43
C ILE A 130 1.97 -1.60 10.40
N GLU A 131 2.55 -1.30 9.24
CA GLU A 131 1.86 -0.56 8.18
C GLU A 131 0.68 -1.36 7.61
N LEU A 132 0.79 -2.68 7.56
CA LEU A 132 -0.28 -3.58 7.14
C LEU A 132 -1.46 -3.60 8.12
N VAL A 133 -1.19 -3.51 9.42
CA VAL A 133 -2.23 -3.38 10.46
C VAL A 133 -2.84 -1.97 10.45
N ARG A 134 -2.03 -0.93 10.24
CA ARG A 134 -2.50 0.46 10.16
C ARG A 134 -3.51 0.68 9.03
N THR A 135 -3.36 -0.08 7.95
CA THR A 135 -4.25 -0.04 6.78
C THR A 135 -5.49 -0.94 6.93
N ALA A 136 -5.58 -1.74 8.02
CA ALA A 136 -6.74 -2.55 8.32
C ALA A 136 -7.94 -1.69 8.78
N PRO A 137 -9.19 -2.04 8.41
CA PRO A 137 -10.36 -1.35 8.92
C PRO A 137 -10.47 -1.57 10.43
N LYS A 138 -10.62 -0.48 11.21
CA LYS A 138 -11.20 -0.58 12.55
C LYS A 138 -12.58 -1.20 12.38
N SER A 139 -12.77 -2.43 12.83
CA SER A 139 -14.10 -3.00 12.98
C SER A 139 -14.93 -2.03 13.81
N ALA A 140 -16.02 -1.52 13.25
CA ALA A 140 -16.95 -0.65 13.95
C ALA A 140 -17.42 -1.38 15.22
N GLY A 141 -17.00 -0.85 16.37
CA GLY A 141 -17.42 -1.35 17.67
C GLY A 141 -18.90 -1.07 17.90
N GLN A 142 -19.63 -2.13 18.20
CA GLN A 142 -20.71 -2.22 19.19
C GLN A 142 -21.62 -0.98 19.33
N SER A 143 -22.78 -1.08 18.68
CA SER A 143 -23.99 -0.34 19.05
C SER A 143 -24.39 -0.66 20.49
N GLN A 144 -24.20 0.31 21.38
CA GLN A 144 -24.84 0.34 22.70
C GLN A 144 -26.37 0.42 22.53
N PRO A 145 -27.16 -0.40 23.22
CA PRO A 145 -28.61 -0.22 23.22
C PRO A 145 -28.99 1.01 24.07
N PRO A 146 -30.02 1.78 23.66
CA PRO A 146 -30.50 2.90 24.45
C PRO A 146 -31.17 2.39 25.74
N GLN A 147 -30.83 3.03 26.87
CA GLN A 147 -31.62 2.97 28.11
C GLN A 147 -32.80 3.93 28.01
#